data_AF-A0AA38GK81-F1
#
_entry.id   AF-A0AA38GK81-F1
#
_cell.length_a   1.000
_cell.length_b   1.000
_cell.length_c   1.000
_cell.angle_alpha   90.00
_cell.angle_beta   90.00
_cell.angle_gamma   90.00
#
_symmetry.space_group_name_H-M   'P 1'
#
loop_
_entity.id
_entity.type
_entity.pdbx_description
1 polymer ?
#
loop_
_entity_poly.entity_id
_entity_poly.type
_entity_poly.pdbx_seq_one_letter_code
_entity_poly.pdbx_strand_id
1 'polypeptide(L)'
;MRGVKIIIITSRGEQLRDATAKNLVKVGYTGWTDLILRAESDIGKTAKDYKSERRVALEKNGYRILGNIGDQWSDILGVKAGHRTFKLPNSLYYIE
;
A
#
# COMPACT_ATOMS: atom_id res chain seq x y z
N MET A 1 6.98 -3.77 -17.45
CA MET A 1 7.75 -4.55 -16.46
C MET A 1 7.25 -5.99 -16.51
N ARG A 2 7.94 -6.89 -17.22
CA ARG A 2 7.53 -8.29 -17.33
C ARG A 2 8.09 -9.03 -16.12
N GLY A 3 7.24 -9.42 -15.17
CA GLY A 3 7.62 -10.34 -14.07
C GLY A 3 7.15 -9.98 -12.66
N VAL A 4 6.68 -8.75 -12.40
CA VAL A 4 6.20 -8.34 -11.05
C VAL A 4 4.86 -7.62 -11.17
N LYS A 5 3.92 -7.97 -10.28
CA LYS A 5 2.62 -7.31 -10.12
C LYS A 5 2.77 -6.19 -9.09
N ILE A 6 2.49 -4.96 -9.49
CA ILE A 6 2.53 -3.80 -8.60
C ILE A 6 1.16 -3.63 -7.94
N ILE A 7 1.13 -3.57 -6.62
CA ILE A 7 -0.11 -3.33 -5.85
C ILE A 7 0.11 -2.12 -4.97
N ILE A 8 -0.81 -1.16 -5.04
CA ILE A 8 -0.74 0.08 -4.27
C ILE A 8 -1.68 -0.03 -3.08
N ILE A 9 -1.14 0.04 -1.86
CA ILE A 9 -1.92 0.04 -0.61
C ILE A 9 -1.80 1.42 0.03
N THR A 10 -2.91 2.14 0.18
CA THR A 10 -2.92 3.51 0.73
C THR A 10 -3.91 3.66 1.88
N SER A 11 -3.66 4.61 2.78
CA SER A 11 -4.60 4.98 3.85
C SER A 11 -5.64 6.01 3.41
N ARG A 12 -5.66 6.42 2.14
CA ARG A 12 -6.79 7.19 1.59
C ARG A 12 -8.07 6.36 1.65
N GLY A 13 -9.20 7.01 1.92
CA GLY A 13 -10.52 6.36 1.91
C GLY A 13 -11.02 6.08 0.49
N GLU A 14 -11.85 5.04 0.33
CA GLU A 14 -12.43 4.60 -0.95
C GLU A 14 -13.14 5.72 -1.73
N GLN A 15 -13.74 6.69 -1.05
CA GLN A 15 -14.36 7.87 -1.67
C GLN A 15 -13.38 8.70 -2.53
N LEU A 16 -12.07 8.53 -2.33
CA LEU A 16 -11.01 9.21 -3.09
C LEU A 16 -10.39 8.36 -4.20
N ARG A 17 -10.96 7.18 -4.52
CA ARG A 17 -10.43 6.24 -5.51
C ARG A 17 -10.19 6.90 -6.86
N ASP A 18 -11.22 7.54 -7.42
CA ASP A 18 -11.15 8.12 -8.77
C ASP A 18 -10.14 9.25 -8.85
N ALA A 19 -10.12 10.14 -7.87
CA ALA A 19 -9.15 11.23 -7.80
C ALA A 19 -7.72 10.69 -7.65
N THR A 20 -7.53 9.63 -6.87
CA THR A 20 -6.22 8.98 -6.67
C THR A 20 -5.74 8.32 -7.96
N ALA A 21 -6.59 7.52 -8.62
CA ALA A 21 -6.27 6.86 -9.87
C ALA A 21 -5.94 7.88 -10.98
N LYS A 22 -6.76 8.93 -11.13
CA LYS A 22 -6.51 10.01 -12.11
C LYS A 22 -5.16 10.69 -11.88
N ASN A 23 -4.82 11.00 -10.63
CA ASN A 23 -3.54 11.63 -10.31
C ASN A 23 -2.34 10.72 -10.57
N LEU A 24 -2.44 9.41 -10.28
CA LEU A 24 -1.39 8.44 -10.60
C LEU A 24 -1.13 8.39 -12.11
N VAL A 25 -2.19 8.25 -12.93
CA VAL A 25 -2.07 8.24 -14.40
C VAL A 25 -1.48 9.54 -14.91
N LYS A 26 -1.94 10.69 -14.39
CA LYS A 26 -1.49 12.02 -14.81
C LYS A 26 0.03 12.19 -14.68
N VAL A 27 0.66 11.59 -13.66
CA VAL A 27 2.11 11.66 -13.46
C VAL A 27 2.87 10.47 -14.06
N GLY A 28 2.21 9.67 -14.90
CA GLY A 28 2.84 8.59 -15.66
C GLY A 28 2.93 7.25 -14.92
N TYR A 29 2.44 7.14 -13.68
CA TYR A 29 2.26 5.83 -13.06
C TYR A 29 1.07 5.16 -13.72
N THR A 30 1.29 4.01 -14.34
CA THR A 30 0.26 3.19 -14.98
C THR A 30 0.63 1.71 -14.81
N GLY A 31 -0.31 0.80 -15.11
CA GLY A 31 -0.03 -0.64 -15.14
C GLY A 31 0.13 -1.32 -13.76
N TRP A 32 -0.35 -0.69 -12.68
CA TRP A 32 -0.53 -1.41 -11.42
C TRP A 32 -1.62 -2.48 -11.56
N THR A 33 -1.48 -3.56 -10.81
CA THR A 33 -2.43 -4.68 -10.76
C THR A 33 -3.64 -4.36 -9.90
N ASP A 34 -3.45 -3.67 -8.77
CA ASP A 34 -4.54 -3.31 -7.87
C ASP A 34 -4.22 -2.01 -7.10
N LEU A 35 -5.27 -1.29 -6.73
CA LEU A 35 -5.26 -0.07 -5.94
C LEU A 35 -6.22 -0.26 -4.77
N ILE A 36 -5.66 -0.46 -3.58
CA ILE A 36 -6.37 -0.82 -2.36
C ILE A 36 -6.43 0.42 -1.45
N LEU A 37 -7.65 0.92 -1.20
CA LEU A 37 -7.94 2.05 -0.32
C LEU A 37 -8.65 1.55 0.95
N ARG A 38 -8.79 2.44 1.94
CA ARG A 38 -9.54 2.14 3.18
C ARG A 38 -11.02 2.18 2.93
N ALA A 39 -11.71 1.10 3.26
CA ALA A 39 -13.17 1.06 3.31
C ALA A 39 -13.67 1.60 4.66
N GLU A 40 -14.97 1.83 4.79
CA GLU A 40 -15.59 2.22 6.07
C GLU A 40 -15.34 1.18 7.17
N SER A 41 -15.25 -0.10 6.82
CA SER A 41 -14.90 -1.19 7.75
C SER A 41 -13.47 -1.14 8.30
N ASP A 42 -12.64 -0.22 7.80
CA ASP A 42 -11.27 0.01 8.28
C ASP A 42 -11.16 1.21 9.24
N ILE A 43 -12.28 1.86 9.56
CA ILE A 43 -12.33 2.93 10.56
C ILE A 43 -11.86 2.38 11.91
N GLY A 44 -11.02 3.15 12.60
CA GLY A 44 -10.43 2.78 13.90
C GLY A 44 -9.16 1.93 13.82
N LYS A 45 -8.82 1.35 12.65
CA LYS A 45 -7.55 0.60 12.49
C LYS A 45 -6.36 1.54 12.31
N THR A 46 -5.26 1.27 13.01
CA THR A 46 -3.98 1.95 12.77
C THR A 46 -3.49 1.77 11.32
N ALA A 47 -2.58 2.63 10.86
CA ALA A 47 -2.00 2.50 9.51
C ALA A 47 -1.28 1.16 9.34
N LYS A 48 -0.49 0.79 10.35
CA LYS A 48 0.27 -0.46 10.38
C LYS A 48 -0.63 -1.69 10.35
N ASP A 49 -1.70 -1.74 11.14
CA ASP A 49 -2.57 -2.91 11.22
C ASP A 49 -3.36 -3.09 9.93
N TYR A 50 -3.98 -2.01 9.43
CA TYR A 50 -4.67 -2.03 8.14
C TYR A 50 -3.75 -2.52 7.01
N LYS A 51 -2.53 -1.97 6.88
CA LYS A 51 -1.60 -2.38 5.81
C LYS A 51 -1.11 -3.81 6.00
N SER A 52 -0.89 -4.26 7.24
CA SER A 52 -0.55 -5.64 7.54
C SER A 52 -1.64 -6.61 7.11
N GLU A 53 -2.91 -6.32 7.43
CA GLU A 53 -4.06 -7.13 7.02
C GLU A 53 -4.16 -7.23 5.50
N ARG A 54 -3.97 -6.11 4.78
CA ARG A 54 -3.99 -6.13 3.31
C ARG A 54 -2.86 -6.96 2.73
N ARG A 55 -1.65 -6.89 3.28
CA ARG A 55 -0.53 -7.77 2.86
C ARG A 55 -0.81 -9.25 3.16
N VAL A 56 -1.41 -9.56 4.31
CA VAL A 56 -1.84 -10.93 4.64
C VAL A 56 -2.89 -11.43 3.64
N ALA A 57 -3.88 -10.60 3.29
CA ALA A 57 -4.88 -10.96 2.29
C ALA A 57 -4.27 -11.22 0.91
N LEU A 58 -3.27 -10.43 0.49
CA LEU A 58 -2.55 -10.66 -0.75
C LEU A 58 -1.84 -12.02 -0.75
N GLU A 59 -1.11 -12.37 0.31
CA GLU A 59 -0.47 -13.68 0.38
C GLU A 59 -1.48 -14.84 0.40
N LYS A 60 -2.60 -14.70 1.12
CA LYS A 60 -3.70 -15.67 1.09
C LYS A 60 -4.29 -15.85 -0.32
N ASN A 61 -4.26 -14.80 -1.13
CA ASN A 61 -4.68 -14.82 -2.54
C ASN A 61 -3.57 -15.32 -3.49
N GLY A 62 -2.51 -15.95 -2.97
CA GLY A 62 -1.45 -16.59 -3.76
C GLY A 62 -0.33 -15.66 -4.22
N TYR A 63 -0.30 -14.41 -3.77
CA TYR A 63 0.82 -13.51 -4.05
C TYR A 63 2.03 -13.84 -3.17
N ARG A 64 3.23 -13.64 -3.72
CA ARG A 64 4.47 -13.57 -2.93
C ARG A 64 5.00 -12.15 -2.95
N ILE A 65 5.07 -11.50 -1.78
CA ILE A 65 5.51 -10.12 -1.66
C ILE A 65 7.05 -10.07 -1.68
N LEU A 66 7.62 -9.77 -2.85
CA LEU A 66 9.08 -9.67 -3.02
C LEU A 66 9.67 -8.40 -2.40
N GLY A 67 8.91 -7.31 -2.41
CA GLY A 67 9.37 -6.04 -1.89
C GLY A 67 8.23 -5.13 -1.48
N ASN A 68 8.51 -4.25 -0.53
CA ASN A 68 7.58 -3.24 -0.04
C ASN A 68 8.30 -1.91 0.12
N ILE A 69 7.67 -0.83 -0.31
CA ILE A 69 8.23 0.51 -0.30
C ILE A 69 7.20 1.48 0.28
N GLY A 70 7.67 2.35 1.18
CA GLY A 70 6.82 3.34 1.84
C GLY A 70 7.64 4.40 2.55
N ASP A 71 7.02 5.54 2.83
CA ASP A 71 7.65 6.67 3.49
C ASP A 71 7.45 6.66 5.01
N GLN A 72 6.61 5.77 5.55
CA GLN A 72 6.38 5.60 6.98
C GLN A 72 6.84 4.21 7.44
N TRP A 73 7.23 4.10 8.71
CA TRP A 73 7.54 2.79 9.30
C TRP A 73 6.29 1.88 9.33
N SER A 74 5.10 2.45 9.52
CA SER A 74 3.82 1.75 9.42
C SER A 74 3.55 1.12 8.05
N ASP A 75 4.21 1.57 6.98
CA ASP A 75 4.07 1.01 5.63
C ASP A 75 4.84 -0.30 5.46
N ILE A 76 6.02 -0.36 6.08
CA ILE A 76 7.04 -1.38 5.82
C ILE A 76 7.31 -2.30 7.00
N LEU A 77 6.75 -2.00 8.18
CA LEU A 77 6.78 -2.88 9.34
C LEU A 77 5.44 -3.60 9.52
N GLY A 78 5.41 -4.52 10.49
CA GLY A 78 4.26 -5.38 10.77
C GLY A 78 4.34 -6.70 10.01
N VAL A 79 3.23 -7.42 9.98
CA VAL A 79 3.18 -8.77 9.40
C VAL A 79 3.26 -8.71 7.88
N LYS A 80 3.94 -9.70 7.30
CA LYS A 80 4.09 -9.84 5.83
C LYS A 80 4.65 -8.58 5.17
N ALA A 81 5.70 -8.00 5.76
CA ALA A 81 6.38 -6.82 5.25
C ALA A 81 6.98 -6.99 3.84
N GLY A 82 7.13 -8.22 3.37
CA GLY A 82 7.81 -8.58 2.12
C GLY A 82 9.24 -9.03 2.36
N HIS A 83 9.87 -9.65 1.36
CA HIS A 83 11.26 -10.14 1.48
C HIS A 83 12.29 -9.01 1.69
N ARG A 84 12.02 -7.82 1.15
CA ARG A 84 12.84 -6.64 1.36
C ARG A 84 11.97 -5.39 1.48
N THR A 85 12.34 -4.50 2.39
CA THR A 85 11.64 -3.24 2.61
C THR A 85 12.53 -2.06 2.24
N PHE A 86 11.90 -0.98 1.79
CA PHE A 86 12.58 0.25 1.39
C PHE A 86 11.87 1.46 2.01
N LYS A 87 12.55 2.14 2.93
CA LYS A 87 12.06 3.35 3.59
C LYS A 87 12.42 4.59 2.77
N LEU A 88 11.41 5.31 2.32
CA LEU A 88 11.59 6.63 1.72
C LEU A 88 11.69 7.71 2.82
N PRO A 89 12.49 8.76 2.65
CA PRO A 89 12.54 9.87 3.59
C PRO A 89 11.26 10.70 3.51
N ASN A 90 10.70 11.05 4.67
CA ASN A 90 9.63 12.03 4.81
C ASN A 90 9.81 12.74 6.16
N SER A 91 10.13 14.03 6.13
CA SER A 91 10.39 14.87 7.31
C SER A 91 9.17 15.69 7.75
N LEU A 92 8.05 15.59 7.03
CA LEU A 92 6.89 16.45 7.25
C LEU A 92 5.96 15.93 8.34
N TYR A 93 5.81 14.60 8.46
CA TYR A 93 4.93 13.98 9.43
C TYR A 93 5.31 12.53 9.71
N TYR A 94 4.80 12.01 10.83
CA TYR A 94 4.99 10.63 11.27
C TYR A 94 3.65 9.97 11.56
N ILE A 95 3.51 8.71 11.13
CA ILE A 95 2.33 7.86 11.38
C ILE A 95 2.78 6.53 11.97
N GLU A 96 2.30 6.23 13.17
CA GLU A 96 2.50 4.94 13.86
C GLU A 96 1.64 3.78 13.32
#